data_AF-A0A6P0LR41-F1
#
_entry.id   AF-A0A6P0LR41-F1
#
_cell.length_a   1.000
_cell.length_b   1.000
_cell.length_c   1.000
_cell.angle_alpha   90.00
_cell.angle_beta   90.00
_cell.angle_gamma   90.00
#
_symmetry.space_group_name_H-M   'P 1'
#
loop_
_entity.id
_entity.type
_entity.pdbx_description
1 polymer ?
#
loop_
_entity_poly.entity_id
_entity_poly.type
_entity_poly.pdbx_seq_one_letter_code
_entity_poly.pdbx_strand_id
1 'polypeptide(L)'
;MTLSLTIRQIGSACKTAALIGMMALSAIPARAHETRVVGAYKVTVGFRNEPAFEDVVNAVDVILRNAADDSPVDTDKEDKIDLDVYVLYLKEDKFDAQVIRKAKLKGELRKAFGTDNRYNTWFKPTHDGAYGFRVKGTINGQLINEKFVCGGGTKDFRDGRPRSFRCVVDPQTFPGNRNGNNNIDNAGYRDNDRFNRNY
;
A
#
# COMPACT_ATOMS: atom_id res chain seq x y z
N MET A 1 -73.76 -25.33 16.63
CA MET A 1 -74.07 -25.80 15.25
C MET A 1 -73.52 -24.76 14.29
N THR A 2 -72.28 -24.96 13.82
CA THR A 2 -71.88 -25.57 12.54
C THR A 2 -71.67 -24.56 11.41
N LEU A 3 -70.41 -24.55 10.91
CA LEU A 3 -69.95 -24.28 9.54
C LEU A 3 -70.04 -22.82 9.02
N SER A 4 -69.16 -22.31 8.15
CA SER A 4 -68.02 -22.87 7.40
C SER A 4 -67.15 -21.73 6.81
N LEU A 5 -65.92 -22.09 6.42
CA LEU A 5 -64.96 -21.32 5.61
C LEU A 5 -65.51 -20.84 4.26
N THR A 6 -64.98 -19.72 3.75
CA THR A 6 -64.46 -19.51 2.35
C THR A 6 -63.96 -18.06 2.18
N ILE A 7 -62.69 -17.77 1.91
CA ILE A 7 -61.91 -17.82 0.65
C ILE A 7 -62.06 -16.55 -0.25
N ARG A 8 -60.88 -16.09 -0.71
CA ARG A 8 -60.53 -15.18 -1.84
C ARG A 8 -60.66 -13.67 -1.61
N GLN A 9 -59.56 -12.91 -1.47
CA GLN A 9 -58.51 -12.48 -2.42
C GLN A 9 -58.92 -11.27 -3.30
N ILE A 10 -57.97 -10.31 -3.39
CA ILE A 10 -57.72 -9.28 -4.43
C ILE A 10 -58.24 -7.86 -4.13
N GLY A 11 -57.30 -6.91 -4.14
CA GLY A 11 -57.59 -5.47 -4.21
C GLY A 11 -56.39 -4.62 -3.86
N SER A 12 -55.55 -4.34 -4.85
CA SER A 12 -54.23 -3.70 -4.72
C SER A 12 -54.30 -2.17 -4.64
N ALA A 13 -53.22 -1.61 -4.07
CA ALA A 13 -52.60 -0.31 -4.35
C ALA A 13 -53.13 0.97 -3.68
N CYS A 14 -52.30 1.54 -2.80
CA CYS A 14 -51.80 2.89 -3.03
C CYS A 14 -50.30 2.93 -2.65
N LYS A 15 -49.48 3.18 -3.68
CA LYS A 15 -48.02 3.20 -3.63
C LYS A 15 -47.55 4.60 -3.25
N THR A 16 -46.73 4.73 -2.22
CA THR A 16 -45.63 5.72 -2.14
C THR A 16 -44.73 5.38 -0.96
N ALA A 17 -43.83 4.40 -1.15
CA ALA A 17 -42.66 4.25 -0.30
C ALA A 17 -41.46 4.81 -1.08
N ALA A 18 -40.96 5.96 -0.64
CA ALA A 18 -39.77 6.58 -1.18
C ALA A 18 -38.58 5.63 -0.96
N LEU A 19 -38.11 5.00 -2.04
CA LEU A 19 -36.83 4.31 -2.07
C LEU A 19 -35.72 5.38 -2.05
N ILE A 20 -35.33 5.82 -0.86
CA ILE A 20 -33.98 6.34 -0.64
C ILE A 20 -33.10 5.09 -0.59
N GLY A 21 -32.74 4.57 -1.76
CA GLY A 21 -31.72 3.56 -1.91
C GLY A 21 -30.40 4.17 -1.49
N MET A 22 -30.11 4.09 -0.20
CA MET A 22 -28.85 4.48 0.40
C MET A 22 -27.77 3.63 -0.25
N MET A 23 -27.14 4.17 -1.29
CA MET A 23 -25.97 3.59 -1.92
C MET A 23 -24.85 3.70 -0.89
N ALA A 24 -24.80 2.72 0.01
CA ALA A 24 -23.64 2.48 0.84
C ALA A 24 -22.52 2.11 -0.12
N LEU A 25 -21.77 3.13 -0.58
CA LEU A 25 -20.41 2.93 -1.06
C LEU A 25 -19.63 2.40 0.14
N SER A 26 -19.68 1.09 0.35
CA SER A 26 -18.71 0.42 1.19
C SER A 26 -17.36 0.73 0.56
N ALA A 27 -16.61 1.64 1.17
CA ALA A 27 -15.22 1.87 0.83
C ALA A 27 -14.54 0.52 0.93
N ILE A 28 -14.29 -0.12 -0.21
CA ILE A 28 -13.42 -1.29 -0.27
C ILE A 28 -12.13 -0.78 0.38
N PRO A 29 -11.66 -1.38 1.49
CA PRO A 29 -10.43 -0.92 2.11
C PRO A 29 -9.36 -1.04 1.04
N ALA A 30 -8.93 0.09 0.49
CA ALA A 30 -7.84 0.15 -0.45
C ALA A 30 -6.67 -0.52 0.27
N ARG A 31 -6.27 -1.68 -0.26
CA ARG A 31 -5.15 -2.48 0.22
C ARG A 31 -3.88 -1.76 -0.17
N ALA A 32 -3.63 -0.65 0.52
CA ALA A 32 -2.56 0.25 0.20
C ALA A 32 -1.35 0.11 1.10
N HIS A 33 -1.55 -0.53 2.26
CA HIS A 33 -0.54 -0.65 3.28
C HIS A 33 -0.71 -1.97 4.02
N GLU A 34 0.39 -2.47 4.57
CA GLU A 34 0.43 -3.51 5.58
C GLU A 34 0.58 -2.85 6.96
N THR A 35 -0.24 -3.24 7.94
CA THR A 35 -0.13 -2.74 9.32
C THR A 35 0.32 -3.84 10.26
N ARG A 36 1.30 -3.54 11.13
CA ARG A 36 1.70 -4.44 12.22
C ARG A 36 1.83 -3.70 13.54
N VAL A 37 1.53 -4.41 14.63
CA VAL A 37 1.84 -3.93 15.99
C VAL A 37 3.27 -4.33 16.32
N VAL A 38 4.07 -3.36 16.75
CA VAL A 38 5.50 -3.48 17.06
C VAL A 38 5.74 -2.77 18.39
N GLY A 39 5.77 -3.54 19.47
CA GLY A 39 5.78 -2.97 20.83
C GLY A 39 4.59 -2.03 21.04
N ALA A 40 4.87 -0.79 21.46
CA ALA A 40 3.85 0.23 21.72
C ALA A 40 3.21 0.86 20.47
N TYR A 41 3.63 0.50 19.25
CA TYR A 41 3.22 1.20 18.04
C TYR A 41 2.52 0.30 17.02
N LYS A 42 1.53 0.87 16.32
CA LYS A 42 1.01 0.37 15.05
C LYS A 42 1.81 1.03 13.93
N VAL A 43 2.54 0.22 13.19
CA VAL A 43 3.39 0.63 12.07
C VAL A 43 2.72 0.17 10.78
N THR A 44 2.28 1.13 9.97
CA THR A 44 1.61 0.88 8.69
C THR A 44 2.52 1.33 7.55
N VAL A 45 2.83 0.44 6.60
CA VAL A 45 3.84 0.68 5.57
C VAL A 45 3.34 0.28 4.19
N GLY A 46 3.65 1.10 3.19
CA GLY A 46 3.29 0.87 1.78
C GLY A 46 3.96 1.88 0.85
N PHE A 47 3.47 1.92 -0.39
CA PHE A 47 3.81 2.98 -1.33
C PHE A 47 2.91 4.19 -1.09
N ARG A 48 3.46 5.40 -1.28
CA ARG A 48 2.69 6.65 -1.13
C ARG A 48 1.61 6.79 -2.19
N ASN A 49 1.98 6.54 -3.44
CA ASN A 49 1.07 6.56 -4.58
C ASN A 49 0.85 5.14 -5.07
N GLU A 50 -0.40 4.76 -5.24
CA GLU A 50 -0.77 3.42 -5.66
C GLU A 50 -1.79 3.39 -6.80
N PRO A 51 -1.68 2.42 -7.73
CA PRO A 51 -0.61 1.41 -7.81
C PRO A 51 0.77 2.03 -8.05
N ALA A 52 1.82 1.41 -7.50
CA ALA A 52 3.18 1.85 -7.74
C ALA A 52 3.60 1.42 -9.14
N PHE A 53 4.01 2.37 -9.96
CA PHE A 53 4.46 2.10 -11.32
C PHE A 53 5.98 2.18 -11.40
N GLU A 54 6.57 1.32 -12.23
CA GLU A 54 7.99 1.45 -12.57
C GLU A 54 8.27 2.81 -13.21
N ASP A 55 9.48 3.32 -13.00
CA ASP A 55 10.00 4.57 -13.52
C ASP A 55 9.20 5.85 -13.21
N VAL A 56 8.17 5.76 -12.38
CA VAL A 56 7.42 6.89 -11.84
C VAL A 56 7.91 7.21 -10.43
N VAL A 57 8.14 8.50 -10.15
CA VAL A 57 8.54 8.94 -8.80
C VAL A 57 7.45 8.59 -7.81
N ASN A 58 7.86 7.97 -6.70
CA ASN A 58 6.99 7.55 -5.62
C ASN A 58 7.69 7.79 -4.27
N ALA A 59 7.09 7.34 -3.18
CA ALA A 59 7.72 7.36 -1.87
C ALA A 59 7.33 6.11 -1.09
N VAL A 60 8.16 5.75 -0.11
CA VAL A 60 7.65 4.95 0.99
C VAL A 60 6.66 5.79 1.78
N ASP A 61 5.63 5.15 2.31
CA ASP A 61 4.65 5.76 3.17
C ASP A 61 4.57 5.00 4.48
N VAL A 62 4.92 5.69 5.57
CA VAL A 62 4.98 5.15 6.92
C VAL A 62 3.97 5.92 7.76
N ILE A 63 2.94 5.23 8.23
CA ILE A 63 1.88 5.80 9.07
C ILE A 63 2.02 5.17 10.46
N LEU A 64 2.16 6.01 11.48
CA LEU A 64 2.48 5.60 12.85
C LEU A 64 1.34 5.95 13.81
N ARG A 65 0.93 5.01 14.64
CA ARG A 65 -0.07 5.24 15.71
C ARG A 65 0.36 4.55 16.99
N ASN A 66 -0.06 5.05 18.12
CA ASN A 66 0.06 4.33 19.38
C ASN A 66 -0.86 3.10 19.34
N ALA A 67 -0.34 1.94 19.76
CA ALA A 67 -1.09 0.69 19.69
C ALA A 67 -2.22 0.65 20.72
N ALA A 68 -2.02 1.28 21.88
CA ALA A 68 -2.95 1.26 23.01
C ALA A 68 -4.27 1.99 22.72
N ASP A 69 -4.20 3.16 22.07
CA ASP A 69 -5.34 4.08 21.92
C ASP A 69 -5.54 4.61 20.49
N ASP A 70 -4.70 4.19 19.54
CA ASP A 70 -4.74 4.62 18.14
C ASP A 70 -4.46 6.12 17.92
N SER A 71 -3.95 6.81 18.94
CA SER A 71 -3.52 8.21 18.82
C SER A 71 -2.35 8.35 17.83
N PRO A 72 -2.25 9.47 17.11
CA PRO A 72 -1.19 9.70 16.14
C PRO A 72 0.18 9.83 16.84
N VAL A 73 1.21 9.23 16.25
CA VAL A 73 2.61 9.56 16.60
C VAL A 73 3.02 10.76 15.76
N ASP A 74 3.26 11.90 16.40
CA ASP A 74 3.33 13.21 15.77
C ASP A 74 4.57 14.03 16.20
N THR A 75 5.47 14.28 15.26
CA THR A 75 6.72 15.03 15.45
C THR A 75 6.55 16.53 15.59
N ASP A 76 5.38 17.09 15.27
CA ASP A 76 5.07 18.49 15.57
C ASP A 76 4.66 18.67 17.05
N LYS A 77 4.54 17.56 17.79
CA LYS A 77 4.27 17.51 19.22
C LYS A 77 5.48 16.93 19.96
N GLU A 78 5.25 16.04 20.94
CA GLU A 78 6.30 15.47 21.79
C GLU A 78 7.04 14.26 21.18
N ASP A 79 6.52 13.65 20.12
CA ASP A 79 7.07 12.39 19.60
C ASP A 79 8.38 12.60 18.83
N LYS A 80 9.31 11.66 19.04
CA LYS A 80 10.62 11.62 18.40
C LYS A 80 10.73 10.39 17.52
N ILE A 81 11.01 10.62 16.24
CA ILE A 81 11.18 9.57 15.24
C ILE A 81 12.60 9.67 14.68
N ASP A 82 13.35 8.58 14.79
CA ASP A 82 14.64 8.39 14.13
C ASP A 82 14.59 7.05 13.40
N LEU A 83 14.02 7.04 12.20
CA LEU A 83 13.80 5.84 11.40
C LEU A 83 14.48 5.94 10.04
N ASP A 84 15.30 4.94 9.75
CA ASP A 84 15.82 4.65 8.43
C ASP A 84 14.89 3.71 7.68
N VAL A 85 14.70 3.98 6.38
CA VAL A 85 14.01 3.07 5.48
C VAL A 85 14.97 2.54 4.42
N TYR A 86 15.01 1.22 4.26
CA TYR A 86 15.65 0.56 3.14
C TYR A 86 14.59 0.02 2.19
N VAL A 87 14.76 0.29 0.90
CA VAL A 87 13.97 -0.37 -0.16
C VAL A 87 14.65 -1.68 -0.53
N LEU A 88 13.83 -2.71 -0.67
CA LEU A 88 14.21 -4.06 -1.04
C LEU A 88 13.56 -4.37 -2.39
N TYR A 89 14.35 -4.89 -3.33
CA TYR A 89 13.85 -5.55 -4.52
C TYR A 89 14.05 -7.05 -4.35
N LEU A 90 12.97 -7.83 -4.44
CA LEU A 90 12.95 -9.25 -4.11
C LEU A 90 12.73 -10.09 -5.36
N LYS A 91 13.15 -11.36 -5.29
CA LYS A 91 12.97 -12.32 -6.38
C LYS A 91 11.50 -12.64 -6.66
N GLU A 92 10.67 -12.62 -5.63
CA GLU A 92 9.24 -12.91 -5.68
C GLU A 92 8.52 -12.22 -4.51
N ASP A 93 7.19 -12.09 -4.59
CA ASP A 93 6.35 -11.44 -3.58
C ASP A 93 6.05 -12.38 -2.40
N LYS A 94 7.10 -12.92 -1.79
CA LYS A 94 7.02 -13.71 -0.55
C LYS A 94 7.88 -13.10 0.52
N PHE A 95 7.46 -13.24 1.77
CA PHE A 95 8.18 -12.61 2.89
C PHE A 95 9.64 -13.08 2.98
N ASP A 96 9.89 -14.38 2.83
CA ASP A 96 11.22 -14.98 2.96
C ASP A 96 11.98 -15.07 1.63
N ALA A 97 11.49 -14.40 0.59
CA ALA A 97 12.16 -14.34 -0.71
C ALA A 97 13.56 -13.72 -0.61
N GLN A 98 14.44 -14.16 -1.51
CA GLN A 98 15.77 -13.58 -1.66
C GLN A 98 15.67 -12.09 -2.02
N VAL A 99 16.42 -11.26 -1.29
CA VAL A 99 16.61 -9.85 -1.63
C VAL A 99 17.67 -9.75 -2.74
N ILE A 100 17.26 -9.32 -3.93
CA ILE A 100 18.12 -9.16 -5.11
C ILE A 100 18.93 -7.86 -5.03
N ARG A 101 18.29 -6.78 -4.56
CA ARG A 101 18.93 -5.49 -4.30
C ARG A 101 18.35 -4.85 -3.04
N LYS A 102 19.19 -4.11 -2.33
CA LYS A 102 18.82 -3.33 -1.14
C LYS A 102 19.54 -2.00 -1.16
N ALA A 103 18.82 -0.93 -0.87
CA ALA A 103 19.41 0.40 -0.71
C ALA A 103 18.73 1.14 0.44
N LYS A 104 19.50 1.88 1.24
CA LYS A 104 18.95 2.88 2.16
C LYS A 104 18.39 4.04 1.31
N LEU A 105 17.18 4.50 1.62
CA LEU A 105 16.63 5.68 0.95
C LEU A 105 17.49 6.90 1.28
N LYS A 106 17.72 7.74 0.26
CA LYS A 106 18.46 8.98 0.41
C LYS A 106 17.50 10.06 0.94
N GLY A 107 17.92 10.76 1.99
CA GLY A 107 17.11 11.79 2.66
C GLY A 107 16.45 11.28 3.94
N GLU A 108 15.85 12.21 4.67
CA GLU A 108 15.18 11.94 5.94
C GLU A 108 13.76 11.41 5.72
N LEU A 109 13.25 10.67 6.70
CA LEU A 109 11.85 10.30 6.78
C LEU A 109 11.05 11.52 7.28
N ARG A 110 10.43 12.25 6.35
CA ARG A 110 9.81 13.55 6.65
C ARG A 110 8.30 13.44 6.81
N LYS A 111 7.76 14.18 7.77
CA LYS A 111 6.31 14.29 7.97
C LYS A 111 5.64 14.84 6.71
N ALA A 112 4.55 14.20 6.29
CA ALA A 112 3.75 14.62 5.16
C ALA A 112 2.94 15.86 5.52
N PHE A 113 2.88 16.82 4.60
CA PHE A 113 2.14 18.06 4.81
C PHE A 113 0.66 17.81 5.15
N GLY A 114 0.16 18.49 6.19
CA GLY A 114 -1.24 18.43 6.60
C GLY A 114 -1.68 17.10 7.22
N THR A 115 -0.74 16.24 7.60
CA THR A 115 -1.03 14.99 8.34
C THR A 115 -0.53 15.11 9.77
N ASP A 116 -1.00 14.27 10.68
CA ASP A 116 -0.49 14.18 12.04
C ASP A 116 0.60 13.09 12.17
N ASN A 117 0.50 12.02 11.39
CA ASN A 117 1.23 10.78 11.68
C ASN A 117 1.82 10.04 10.47
N ARG A 118 1.88 10.70 9.32
CA ARG A 118 2.29 10.10 8.05
C ARG A 118 3.64 10.67 7.63
N TYR A 119 4.56 9.79 7.26
CA TYR A 119 5.94 10.13 6.97
C TYR A 119 6.43 9.47 5.69
N ASN A 120 7.22 10.19 4.90
CA ASN A 120 7.60 9.79 3.56
C ASN A 120 9.09 10.05 3.28
N THR A 121 9.66 9.16 2.47
CA THR A 121 10.94 9.39 1.80
C THR A 121 10.80 8.97 0.33
N TRP A 122 11.20 9.86 -0.56
CA TRP A 122 10.96 9.73 -1.99
C TRP A 122 12.00 8.84 -2.67
N PHE A 123 11.55 8.04 -3.63
CA PHE A 123 12.39 7.23 -4.50
C PHE A 123 11.68 6.94 -5.82
N LYS A 124 12.38 6.30 -6.75
CA LYS A 124 11.80 5.87 -8.01
C LYS A 124 12.05 4.36 -8.14
N PRO A 125 11.04 3.50 -8.09
CA PRO A 125 11.23 2.11 -8.53
C PRO A 125 11.59 2.13 -10.01
N THR A 126 12.47 1.22 -10.44
CA THR A 126 13.04 1.20 -11.80
C THR A 126 12.84 -0.13 -12.48
N HIS A 127 12.14 -1.05 -11.82
CA HIS A 127 11.73 -2.33 -12.34
C HIS A 127 10.35 -2.60 -11.75
N ASP A 128 9.51 -3.30 -12.49
CA ASP A 128 8.32 -3.93 -11.96
C ASP A 128 8.66 -5.14 -11.07
N GLY A 129 7.66 -5.65 -10.36
CA GLY A 129 7.80 -6.84 -9.53
C GLY A 129 7.86 -6.55 -8.03
N ALA A 130 8.49 -7.48 -7.29
CA ALA A 130 8.36 -7.57 -5.85
C ALA A 130 9.26 -6.56 -5.12
N TYR A 131 8.62 -5.69 -4.34
CA TYR A 131 9.28 -4.70 -3.49
C TYR A 131 8.92 -4.90 -2.02
N GLY A 132 9.83 -4.47 -1.16
CA GLY A 132 9.62 -4.41 0.28
C GLY A 132 10.32 -3.23 0.90
N PHE A 133 9.97 -2.95 2.14
CA PHE A 133 10.55 -1.89 2.95
C PHE A 133 11.07 -2.48 4.26
N ARG A 134 12.34 -2.20 4.60
CA ARG A 134 12.87 -2.43 5.95
C ARG A 134 12.86 -1.09 6.68
N VAL A 135 12.05 -0.96 7.71
CA VAL A 135 11.98 0.20 8.60
C VAL A 135 12.79 -0.11 9.84
N LYS A 136 13.84 0.66 10.12
CA LYS A 136 14.77 0.42 11.24
C LYS A 136 15.12 1.72 11.95
N GLY A 137 15.10 1.72 13.28
CA GLY A 137 15.51 2.88 14.09
C GLY A 137 14.73 2.92 15.39
N THR A 138 14.33 4.10 15.84
CA THR A 138 13.54 4.26 17.07
C THR A 138 12.35 5.21 16.94
N ILE A 139 11.32 4.96 17.75
CA ILE A 139 10.22 5.88 18.03
C ILE A 139 10.18 6.05 19.56
N ASN A 140 10.36 7.28 20.05
CA ASN A 140 10.52 7.61 21.48
C ASN A 140 11.51 6.68 22.22
N GLY A 141 12.60 6.29 21.54
CA GLY A 141 13.62 5.37 22.07
C GLY A 141 13.28 3.88 21.96
N GLN A 142 12.03 3.49 21.64
CA GLN A 142 11.68 2.10 21.37
C GLN A 142 12.25 1.67 20.01
N LEU A 143 12.98 0.56 19.98
CA LEU A 143 13.55 0.00 18.75
C LEU A 143 12.45 -0.51 17.81
N ILE A 144 12.55 -0.15 16.53
CA ILE A 144 11.78 -0.69 15.41
C ILE A 144 12.77 -1.32 14.44
N ASN A 145 12.49 -2.54 13.96
CA ASN A 145 13.34 -3.20 12.97
C ASN A 145 12.53 -4.22 12.15
N GLU A 146 11.69 -3.72 11.26
CA GLU A 146 10.62 -4.48 10.64
C GLU A 146 10.71 -4.50 9.11
N LYS A 147 10.48 -5.68 8.50
CA LYS A 147 10.46 -5.87 7.05
C LYS A 147 9.02 -6.05 6.58
N PHE A 148 8.58 -5.28 5.59
CA PHE A 148 7.26 -5.37 4.97
C PHE A 148 7.45 -5.72 3.50
N VAL A 149 6.62 -6.60 2.94
CA VAL A 149 6.75 -7.07 1.55
C VAL A 149 5.39 -6.97 0.86
N CYS A 150 5.39 -6.46 -0.36
CA CYS A 150 4.17 -6.30 -1.15
C CYS A 150 3.50 -7.65 -1.45
N GLY A 151 2.23 -7.60 -1.87
CA GLY A 151 1.53 -8.75 -2.42
C GLY A 151 1.46 -9.94 -1.45
N GLY A 152 1.85 -11.13 -1.91
CA GLY A 152 1.85 -12.36 -1.13
C GLY A 152 2.81 -12.36 0.07
N GLY A 153 3.68 -11.35 0.18
CA GLY A 153 4.70 -11.27 1.22
C GLY A 153 4.22 -10.63 2.52
N THR A 154 2.98 -10.14 2.58
CA THR A 154 2.44 -9.51 3.79
C THR A 154 2.40 -10.46 4.99
N LYS A 155 2.53 -9.89 6.19
CA LYS A 155 2.28 -10.56 7.46
C LYS A 155 1.03 -10.06 8.19
N ASP A 156 0.28 -9.10 7.62
CA ASP A 156 -1.01 -8.66 8.17
C ASP A 156 -2.14 -9.53 7.60
N PHE A 157 -2.72 -10.40 8.43
CA PHE A 157 -3.87 -11.23 8.08
C PHE A 157 -5.03 -10.89 9.00
N ARG A 158 -6.17 -10.50 8.40
CA ARG A 158 -7.41 -10.20 9.13
C ARG A 158 -8.54 -11.02 8.55
N ASP A 159 -9.24 -11.76 9.38
CA ASP A 159 -10.32 -12.67 8.98
C ASP A 159 -9.89 -13.64 7.88
N GLY A 160 -8.64 -14.14 7.97
CA GLY A 160 -8.03 -15.03 6.98
C GLY A 160 -7.63 -14.36 5.65
N ARG A 161 -7.73 -13.04 5.53
CA ARG A 161 -7.42 -12.30 4.29
C ARG A 161 -6.15 -11.43 4.43
N PRO A 162 -5.20 -11.48 3.48
CA PRO A 162 -3.90 -10.80 3.59
C PRO A 162 -3.97 -9.29 3.30
N ARG A 163 -3.80 -8.38 4.25
CA ARG A 163 -3.73 -6.93 3.99
C ARG A 163 -2.31 -6.55 3.54
N SER A 164 -2.14 -6.19 2.28
CA SER A 164 -0.84 -5.86 1.70
C SER A 164 -0.92 -4.55 0.93
N PHE A 165 0.21 -3.88 0.74
CA PHE A 165 0.39 -2.94 -0.36
C PHE A 165 0.67 -3.70 -1.66
N ARG A 166 0.42 -3.08 -2.82
CA ARG A 166 0.65 -3.73 -4.12
C ARG A 166 2.12 -3.68 -4.53
N CYS A 167 2.56 -4.69 -5.27
CA CYS A 167 3.88 -4.69 -5.88
C CYS A 167 3.95 -3.68 -7.03
N VAL A 168 5.16 -3.32 -7.45
CA VAL A 168 5.37 -2.39 -8.55
C VAL A 168 4.90 -3.05 -9.83
N VAL A 169 4.14 -2.33 -10.65
CA VAL A 169 3.63 -2.84 -11.91
C VAL A 169 4.20 -2.05 -13.07
N ASP A 170 4.35 -2.72 -14.19
CA ASP A 170 4.66 -2.08 -15.44
C ASP A 170 3.38 -1.58 -16.15
N PRO A 171 3.12 -0.26 -16.26
CA PRO A 171 1.95 0.23 -16.97
C PRO A 171 2.11 0.11 -18.50
N GLN A 172 0.99 -0.03 -19.21
CA GLN A 172 0.98 0.07 -20.67
C GLN A 172 1.64 1.38 -21.14
N THR A 173 2.58 1.26 -22.08
CA THR A 173 3.06 2.42 -22.84
C THR A 173 2.02 2.80 -23.90
N PHE A 174 1.76 4.11 -24.05
CA PHE A 174 0.86 4.63 -25.09
C PHE A 174 1.40 5.94 -25.65
N PRO A 175 1.40 6.14 -26.99
CA PRO A 175 0.96 5.20 -28.03
C PRO A 175 2.00 4.13 -28.40
N GLY A 176 3.20 4.14 -27.80
CA GLY A 176 4.32 3.27 -28.17
C GLY A 176 4.22 1.83 -27.60
N ASN A 177 4.85 0.88 -28.29
CA ASN A 177 4.93 -0.51 -27.86
C ASN A 177 6.30 -0.78 -27.23
N ARG A 178 6.37 -1.31 -26.00
CA ARG A 178 7.65 -1.70 -25.37
C ARG A 178 8.41 -2.75 -26.17
N ASN A 179 7.70 -3.54 -26.98
CA ASN A 179 8.26 -4.57 -27.85
C ASN A 179 8.23 -4.13 -29.32
N GLY A 180 9.20 -3.32 -29.72
CA GLY A 180 9.53 -3.08 -31.12
C GLY A 180 10.98 -3.48 -31.37
N ASN A 181 11.21 -4.71 -31.86
CA ASN A 181 12.49 -5.14 -32.43
C ASN A 181 12.82 -4.42 -33.76
N ASN A 182 12.49 -3.14 -33.87
CA ASN A 182 12.80 -2.32 -35.04
C ASN A 182 13.68 -1.15 -34.59
N ASN A 183 14.97 -1.41 -34.82
CA ASN A 183 16.07 -0.48 -34.93
C ASN A 183 15.61 0.87 -35.53
N ILE A 184 15.70 1.95 -34.74
CA ILE A 184 15.84 3.40 -35.08
C ILE A 184 15.01 4.32 -34.16
N ASP A 185 13.88 3.89 -33.60
CA ASP A 185 13.07 4.75 -32.69
C ASP A 185 13.18 4.36 -31.20
N ASN A 186 14.06 3.41 -30.89
CA ASN A 186 14.16 2.80 -29.57
C ASN A 186 15.07 3.60 -28.60
N ALA A 187 14.79 4.90 -28.46
CA ALA A 187 15.31 5.73 -27.37
C ALA A 187 14.41 5.69 -26.11
N GLY A 188 13.51 4.70 -26.03
CA GLY A 188 12.93 4.27 -24.76
C GLY A 188 14.04 3.67 -23.90
N TYR A 189 14.14 4.13 -22.66
CA TYR A 189 15.13 3.70 -21.66
C TYR A 189 15.21 2.17 -21.62
N ARG A 190 16.30 1.57 -22.10
CA ARG A 190 16.48 0.12 -22.04
C ARG A 190 17.03 -0.25 -20.66
N ASP A 191 16.41 -1.21 -20.00
CA ASP A 191 16.80 -1.70 -18.66
C ASP A 191 18.29 -2.06 -18.53
N ASN A 192 18.91 -2.48 -19.63
CA ASN A 192 20.31 -2.89 -19.67
C ASN A 192 21.30 -1.71 -19.75
N ASP A 193 20.85 -0.48 -20.01
CA ASP A 193 21.73 0.68 -20.13
C ASP A 193 22.29 1.16 -18.78
N ARG A 194 21.72 0.66 -17.66
CA ARG A 194 22.16 1.00 -16.29
C ARG A 194 23.12 0.00 -15.66
N PHE A 195 23.08 -1.27 -16.07
CA PHE A 195 23.95 -2.29 -15.47
C PHE A 195 25.36 -2.31 -16.06
N ASN A 196 25.63 -1.58 -17.13
CA ASN A 196 26.93 -1.56 -17.80
C ASN A 196 27.80 -0.33 -17.48
N ARG A 197 27.49 0.43 -16.42
CA ARG A 197 28.44 1.39 -15.86
C ARG A 197 29.01 0.84 -14.57
N ASN A 198 30.06 0.05 -14.72
CA ASN A 198 31.00 -0.26 -13.64
C ASN A 198 31.48 1.07 -13.03
N TYR A 199 31.16 1.27 -11.75
CA TYR A 199 31.97 2.12 -10.87
C TYR A 199 33.00 1.23 -10.20
#